data_AF-A0A929Y1Z4-F1
#
_entry.id   AF-A0A929Y1Z4-F1
#
_cell.length_a   1.000
_cell.length_b   1.000
_cell.length_c   1.000
_cell.angle_alpha   90.00
_cell.angle_beta   90.00
_cell.angle_gamma   90.00
#
_symmetry.space_group_name_H-M   'P 1'
#
loop_
_entity.id
_entity.type
_entity.pdbx_description
1 polymer ?
#
loop_
_entity_poly.entity_id
_entity_poly.type
_entity_poly.pdbx_seq_one_letter_code
_entity_poly.pdbx_strand_id
1 'polypeptide(L)'
;MDKRENILEAWIMVEHLSEGDIKLRDKMLKKLEIPKDRDYYSLLNEEMQGQNLSNDKGGIVLYFNTYPFSTVIQLLREKFNLSETYDEVSVGDKFSFALYFDKELKLQGDMTFFTASYYILQNNSIPQEKDFLNFEKENKENMNSIFACPEEEEYNAFFNKAFAKLLNQYSIQTEKSRMKVLKNLETDATNLHSFFVDDLEKAKSIKARNLECYLSGENESRINLNSKANTQDFNPGI
;
A
#
# COMPACT_ATOMS: atom_id res chain seq x y z
N MET A 1 12.87 -1.10 26.40
CA MET A 1 11.99 -0.51 25.38
C MET A 1 10.86 0.18 26.12
N ASP A 2 10.54 1.42 25.77
CA ASP A 2 9.50 2.21 26.43
C ASP A 2 8.11 1.65 26.07
N LYS A 3 7.23 1.45 27.06
CA LYS A 3 5.88 0.90 26.84
C LYS A 3 5.09 1.76 25.85
N ARG A 4 5.29 3.07 25.93
CA ARG A 4 4.66 4.05 25.04
C ARG A 4 5.13 3.88 23.58
N GLU A 5 6.44 3.80 23.38
CA GLU A 5 7.04 3.61 22.06
C GLU A 5 6.49 2.33 21.41
N ASN A 6 6.44 1.23 22.16
CA ASN A 6 5.88 -0.04 21.67
C ASN A 6 4.40 0.06 21.26
N ILE A 7 3.59 0.85 21.97
CA ILE A 7 2.19 1.07 21.58
C ILE A 7 2.15 1.82 20.26
N LEU A 8 2.88 2.93 20.13
CA LEU A 8 2.89 3.75 18.92
C LEU A 8 3.43 2.97 17.71
N GLU A 9 4.49 2.18 17.87
CA GLU A 9 4.99 1.26 16.84
C GLU A 9 3.92 0.26 16.39
N ALA A 10 3.13 -0.28 17.33
CA ALA A 10 2.03 -1.17 16.99
C ALA A 10 0.93 -0.46 16.19
N TRP A 11 0.59 0.79 16.52
CA TRP A 11 -0.37 1.58 15.75
C TRP A 11 0.15 1.90 14.34
N ILE A 12 1.42 2.30 14.21
CA ILE A 12 2.06 2.53 12.90
C ILE A 12 2.00 1.27 12.04
N MET A 13 2.28 0.10 12.64
CA MET A 13 2.15 -1.17 11.95
C MET A 13 0.72 -1.46 11.50
N VAL A 14 -0.29 -1.16 12.32
CA VAL A 14 -1.70 -1.32 11.93
C VAL A 14 -2.04 -0.42 10.74
N GLU A 15 -1.57 0.83 10.73
CA GLU A 15 -1.74 1.74 9.59
C GLU A 15 -1.13 1.15 8.32
N HIS A 16 0.13 0.72 8.35
CA HIS A 16 0.79 0.07 7.21
C HIS A 16 0.12 -1.23 6.75
N LEU A 17 -0.38 -2.02 7.70
CA LEU A 17 -1.12 -3.25 7.39
C LEU A 17 -2.50 -2.98 6.82
N SER A 18 -3.05 -1.77 6.97
CA SER A 18 -4.29 -1.37 6.29
C SER A 18 -4.09 -1.02 4.82
N GLU A 19 -2.84 -0.72 4.42
CA GLU A 19 -2.51 -0.34 3.05
C GLU A 19 -2.52 -1.52 2.08
N GLY A 20 -2.59 -1.23 0.78
CA GLY A 20 -2.43 -2.24 -0.27
C GLY A 20 -3.62 -3.18 -0.45
N ASP A 21 -4.80 -2.81 0.03
CA ASP A 21 -6.03 -3.56 -0.19
C ASP A 21 -6.46 -3.53 -1.67
N ILE A 22 -6.91 -4.67 -2.19
CA ILE A 22 -7.41 -4.79 -3.55
C ILE A 22 -8.72 -5.59 -3.60
N LYS A 23 -9.72 -5.04 -4.27
CA LYS A 23 -11.01 -5.70 -4.46
C LYS A 23 -10.98 -6.52 -5.73
N LEU A 24 -10.55 -7.79 -5.67
CA LEU A 24 -10.44 -8.66 -6.85
C LEU A 24 -11.74 -8.87 -7.64
N ARG A 25 -12.90 -8.53 -7.05
CA ARG A 25 -14.22 -8.54 -7.71
C ARG A 25 -14.53 -7.27 -8.51
N ASP A 26 -13.67 -6.25 -8.47
CA ASP A 26 -13.81 -5.05 -9.31
C ASP A 26 -13.72 -5.45 -10.79
N LYS A 27 -14.79 -5.16 -11.55
CA LYS A 27 -14.89 -5.50 -12.98
C LYS A 27 -13.86 -4.76 -13.83
N MET A 28 -13.30 -3.66 -13.33
CA MET A 28 -12.27 -2.89 -14.02
C MET A 28 -10.87 -3.47 -13.80
N LEU A 29 -10.67 -4.37 -12.82
CA LEU A 29 -9.41 -5.07 -12.63
C LEU A 29 -9.34 -6.26 -13.57
N LYS A 30 -8.37 -6.23 -14.48
CA LYS A 30 -8.06 -7.33 -15.38
C LYS A 30 -6.86 -8.11 -14.85
N LYS A 31 -6.76 -9.40 -15.21
CA LYS A 31 -5.54 -10.17 -14.95
C LYS A 31 -4.44 -9.69 -15.89
N LEU A 32 -3.21 -9.65 -15.38
CA LEU A 32 -2.05 -9.43 -16.24
C LEU A 32 -1.70 -10.74 -16.94
N GLU A 33 -2.13 -10.91 -18.18
CA GLU A 33 -1.82 -12.11 -18.96
C GLU A 33 -0.55 -11.87 -19.78
N ILE A 34 0.48 -12.72 -19.59
CA ILE A 34 1.74 -12.60 -20.35
C ILE A 34 1.48 -13.02 -21.80
N PRO A 35 1.77 -12.17 -22.79
CA PRO A 35 1.62 -12.53 -24.19
C PRO A 35 2.77 -13.48 -24.60
N LYS A 36 2.49 -14.38 -25.54
CA LYS A 36 3.44 -15.45 -25.93
C LYS A 36 4.73 -14.91 -26.56
N ASP A 37 4.63 -13.80 -27.25
CA ASP A 37 5.74 -13.06 -27.87
C ASP A 37 6.48 -12.14 -26.89
N ARG A 38 6.00 -12.01 -25.65
CA ARG A 38 6.52 -11.11 -24.61
C ARG A 38 6.49 -9.64 -25.02
N ASP A 39 5.53 -9.25 -25.87
CA ASP A 39 5.29 -7.86 -26.21
C ASP A 39 4.35 -7.19 -25.19
N TYR A 40 4.92 -6.85 -24.03
CA TYR A 40 4.22 -6.16 -22.95
C TYR A 40 3.82 -4.74 -23.32
N TYR A 41 4.64 -4.05 -24.12
CA TYR A 41 4.36 -2.69 -24.57
C TYR A 41 3.05 -2.62 -25.37
N SER A 42 2.91 -3.50 -26.36
CA SER A 42 1.69 -3.57 -27.17
C SER A 42 0.48 -3.99 -26.33
N LEU A 43 0.63 -4.99 -25.45
CA LEU A 43 -0.43 -5.43 -24.53
C LEU A 43 -1.02 -4.26 -23.73
N LEU A 44 -0.17 -3.47 -23.06
CA LEU A 44 -0.64 -2.39 -22.19
C LEU A 44 -1.24 -1.23 -23.01
N ASN A 45 -0.70 -0.96 -24.20
CA ASN A 45 -1.25 0.05 -25.10
C ASN A 45 -2.64 -0.33 -25.64
N GLU A 46 -2.85 -1.58 -26.07
CA GLU A 46 -4.15 -2.06 -26.52
C GLU A 46 -5.21 -1.93 -25.42
N GLU A 47 -4.83 -2.25 -24.18
CA GLU A 47 -5.68 -2.11 -23.01
C GLU A 47 -6.10 -0.65 -22.75
N MET A 48 -5.16 0.29 -22.86
CA MET A 48 -5.44 1.72 -22.71
C MET A 48 -6.30 2.27 -23.85
N GLN A 49 -6.04 1.86 -25.10
CA GLN A 49 -6.81 2.27 -26.28
C GLN A 49 -8.27 1.82 -26.20
N GLY A 50 -8.53 0.61 -25.71
CA GLY A 50 -9.88 0.08 -25.53
C GLY A 50 -10.79 0.86 -24.58
N GLN A 51 -10.22 1.75 -23.75
CA GLN A 51 -10.93 2.53 -22.73
C GLN A 51 -11.15 4.01 -23.11
N ASN A 52 -10.73 4.45 -24.30
CA ASN A 52 -10.86 5.83 -24.80
C ASN A 52 -10.42 6.88 -23.75
N LEU A 53 -9.16 6.82 -23.33
CA LEU A 53 -8.56 7.84 -22.44
C LEU A 53 -8.60 9.20 -23.14
N SER A 54 -9.53 10.06 -22.74
CA SER A 54 -9.73 11.40 -23.35
C SER A 54 -8.80 12.47 -22.77
N ASN A 55 -8.02 12.14 -21.75
CA ASN A 55 -7.22 13.08 -20.97
C ASN A 55 -5.74 12.70 -21.02
N ASP A 56 -4.87 13.69 -21.11
CA ASP A 56 -3.40 13.51 -21.07
C ASP A 56 -2.91 12.92 -19.75
N LYS A 57 -3.73 13.01 -18.69
CA LYS A 57 -3.45 12.44 -17.37
C LYS A 57 -3.86 10.97 -17.20
N GLY A 58 -4.34 10.32 -18.27
CA GLY A 58 -4.68 8.91 -18.26
C GLY A 58 -3.44 8.01 -18.18
N GLY A 59 -3.66 6.76 -17.78
CA GLY A 59 -2.58 5.78 -17.67
C GLY A 59 -3.07 4.41 -17.24
N ILE A 60 -2.16 3.59 -16.76
CA ILE A 60 -2.43 2.23 -16.30
C ILE A 60 -1.67 1.94 -15.00
N VAL A 61 -2.34 1.27 -14.07
CA VAL A 61 -1.73 0.75 -12.83
C VAL A 61 -1.63 -0.77 -12.92
N LEU A 62 -0.50 -1.30 -12.48
CA LEU A 62 -0.23 -2.73 -12.35
C LEU A 62 -0.05 -3.07 -10.87
N TYR A 63 -0.88 -3.97 -10.35
CA TYR A 63 -0.78 -4.52 -8.99
C TYR A 63 -0.15 -5.90 -9.06
N PHE A 64 1.00 -6.08 -8.43
CA PHE A 64 1.77 -7.31 -8.53
C PHE A 64 1.55 -8.23 -7.33
N ASN A 65 1.52 -9.53 -7.61
CA ASN A 65 1.45 -10.60 -6.61
C ASN A 65 0.34 -10.38 -5.56
N THR A 66 -0.92 -10.58 -5.95
CA THR A 66 -2.05 -10.51 -5.03
C THR A 66 -2.13 -11.77 -4.17
N TYR A 67 -2.54 -11.59 -2.91
CA TYR A 67 -2.68 -12.67 -1.93
C TYR A 67 -3.76 -12.34 -0.90
N PRO A 68 -4.40 -13.35 -0.29
CA PRO A 68 -5.31 -13.13 0.84
C PRO A 68 -4.54 -12.55 2.01
N PHE A 69 -5.06 -11.50 2.65
CA PHE A 69 -4.37 -10.88 3.79
C PHE A 69 -4.19 -11.85 4.98
N SER A 70 -5.02 -12.89 5.08
CA SER A 70 -4.86 -13.98 6.03
C SER A 70 -3.46 -14.62 5.99
N THR A 71 -2.77 -14.60 4.84
CA THR A 71 -1.40 -15.09 4.69
C THR A 71 -0.43 -14.35 5.63
N VAL A 72 -0.56 -13.02 5.71
CA VAL A 72 0.27 -12.19 6.57
C VAL A 72 -0.13 -12.38 8.03
N ILE A 73 -1.44 -12.41 8.32
CA ILE A 73 -1.97 -12.65 9.67
C ILE A 73 -1.47 -13.97 10.24
N GLN A 74 -1.49 -15.04 9.45
CA GLN A 74 -0.98 -16.35 9.87
C GLN A 74 0.51 -16.29 10.23
N LEU A 75 1.34 -15.65 9.38
CA LEU A 75 2.76 -15.49 9.65
C LEU A 75 3.00 -14.73 10.96
N LEU A 76 2.24 -13.65 11.19
CA LEU A 76 2.32 -12.89 12.45
C LEU A 76 1.89 -13.73 13.65
N ARG A 77 0.80 -14.50 13.54
CA ARG A 77 0.34 -15.39 14.61
C ARG A 77 1.39 -16.43 14.99
N GLU A 78 1.98 -17.08 13.99
CA GLU A 78 3.03 -18.06 14.18
C GLU A 78 4.25 -17.43 14.87
N LYS A 79 4.63 -16.22 14.45
CA LYS A 79 5.77 -15.49 15.02
C LYS A 79 5.57 -15.09 16.48
N PHE A 80 4.36 -14.69 16.87
CA PHE A 80 4.05 -14.20 18.22
C PHE A 80 3.32 -15.23 19.09
N ASN A 81 3.13 -16.46 18.60
CA ASN A 81 2.39 -17.53 19.27
C ASN A 81 0.98 -17.09 19.71
N LEU A 82 0.24 -16.44 18.80
CA LEU A 82 -1.10 -15.93 19.03
C LEU A 82 -2.16 -16.90 18.50
N SER A 83 -3.24 -17.11 19.26
CA SER A 83 -4.39 -17.91 18.83
C SER A 83 -5.30 -17.14 17.87
N GLU A 84 -6.10 -17.87 17.09
CA GLU A 84 -7.20 -17.27 16.33
C GLU A 84 -8.22 -16.61 17.28
N THR A 85 -8.80 -15.50 16.86
CA THR A 85 -9.81 -14.76 17.62
C THR A 85 -11.12 -14.75 16.85
N TYR A 86 -12.26 -14.83 17.57
CA TYR A 86 -13.60 -14.88 16.95
C TYR A 86 -13.96 -13.62 16.16
N ASP A 87 -13.38 -12.47 16.49
CA ASP A 87 -13.63 -11.17 15.84
C ASP A 87 -12.72 -10.94 14.61
N GLU A 88 -12.57 -11.94 13.75
CA GLU A 88 -11.88 -11.73 12.47
C GLU A 88 -12.74 -10.84 11.57
N VAL A 89 -12.38 -9.56 11.52
CA VAL A 89 -12.82 -8.63 10.47
C VAL A 89 -12.47 -9.26 9.14
N SER A 90 -13.44 -9.38 8.22
CA SER A 90 -13.24 -10.06 6.95
C SER A 90 -11.97 -9.57 6.26
N VAL A 91 -10.96 -10.43 6.17
CA VAL A 91 -9.67 -10.10 5.58
C VAL A 91 -9.80 -10.12 4.06
N GLY A 92 -9.58 -8.96 3.44
CA GLY A 92 -9.58 -8.79 1.99
C GLY A 92 -8.34 -9.39 1.32
N ASP A 93 -8.25 -9.18 0.01
CA ASP A 93 -7.02 -9.45 -0.74
C ASP A 93 -6.10 -8.22 -0.69
N LYS A 94 -4.79 -8.46 -0.70
CA LYS A 94 -3.76 -7.44 -0.82
C LYS A 94 -2.91 -7.67 -2.06
N PHE A 95 -2.09 -6.68 -2.42
CA PHE A 95 -1.03 -6.80 -3.42
C PHE A 95 0.34 -6.52 -2.79
N SER A 96 1.43 -6.93 -3.45
CA SER A 96 2.77 -6.69 -2.94
C SER A 96 3.22 -5.25 -3.17
N PHE A 97 3.14 -4.79 -4.42
CA PHE A 97 3.48 -3.44 -4.84
C PHE A 97 2.70 -3.04 -6.10
N ALA A 98 2.64 -1.74 -6.38
CA ALA A 98 1.97 -1.18 -7.53
C ALA A 98 2.92 -0.29 -8.34
N LEU A 99 2.85 -0.42 -9.67
CA LEU A 99 3.54 0.46 -10.63
C LEU A 99 2.51 1.21 -11.46
N TYR A 100 2.78 2.49 -11.67
CA TYR A 100 1.91 3.39 -12.43
C TYR A 100 2.65 3.86 -13.67
N PHE A 101 1.96 3.81 -14.81
CA PHE A 101 2.49 4.26 -16.07
C PHE A 101 1.53 5.27 -16.69
N ASP A 102 2.06 6.33 -17.29
CA ASP A 102 1.25 7.27 -18.08
C ASP A 102 0.82 6.68 -19.42
N LYS A 103 0.11 7.48 -20.21
CA LYS A 103 -0.35 7.11 -21.56
C LYS A 103 0.78 6.72 -22.53
N GLU A 104 2.02 7.15 -22.27
CA GLU A 104 3.21 6.83 -23.07
C GLU A 104 3.97 5.62 -22.51
N LEU A 105 3.39 4.96 -21.49
CA LEU A 105 3.98 3.88 -20.71
C LEU A 105 5.25 4.28 -19.94
N LYS A 106 5.43 5.57 -19.64
CA LYS A 106 6.52 6.04 -18.78
C LYS A 106 6.15 5.86 -17.32
N LEU A 107 7.07 5.27 -16.56
CA LEU A 107 6.90 5.00 -15.14
C LEU A 107 6.71 6.32 -14.37
N GLN A 108 5.66 6.38 -13.57
CA GLN A 108 5.43 7.43 -12.59
C GLN A 108 6.05 7.00 -11.26
N GLY A 109 7.35 7.27 -11.11
CA GLY A 109 8.16 6.83 -9.97
C GLY A 109 7.58 7.25 -8.61
N ASP A 110 7.09 8.49 -8.50
CA ASP A 110 6.53 9.02 -7.25
C ASP A 110 5.24 8.31 -6.82
N MET A 111 4.51 7.71 -7.77
CA MET A 111 3.29 6.95 -7.50
C MET A 111 3.55 5.47 -7.24
N THR A 112 4.75 4.98 -7.54
CA THR A 112 5.14 3.60 -7.24
C THR A 112 5.01 3.35 -5.74
N PHE A 113 4.52 2.19 -5.34
CA PHE A 113 4.18 1.93 -3.95
C PHE A 113 4.48 0.48 -3.56
N PHE A 114 5.16 0.25 -2.44
CA PHE A 114 5.41 -1.08 -1.88
C PHE A 114 4.74 -1.22 -0.53
N THR A 115 4.10 -2.36 -0.27
CA THR A 115 3.38 -2.59 1.00
C THR A 115 4.31 -3.11 2.09
N ALA A 116 4.04 -2.76 3.34
CA ALA A 116 4.66 -3.43 4.49
C ALA A 116 4.29 -4.91 4.56
N SER A 117 3.10 -5.29 4.10
CA SER A 117 2.71 -6.70 3.96
C SER A 117 3.68 -7.47 3.06
N TYR A 118 4.14 -6.88 1.95
CA TYR A 118 5.18 -7.48 1.12
C TYR A 118 6.52 -7.60 1.83
N TYR A 119 6.94 -6.56 2.55
CA TYR A 119 8.15 -6.62 3.38
C TYR A 119 8.10 -7.80 4.35
N ILE A 120 6.98 -7.97 5.06
CA ILE A 120 6.79 -9.04 6.05
C ILE A 120 6.89 -10.42 5.39
N LEU A 121 6.28 -10.60 4.22
CA LEU A 121 6.33 -11.87 3.48
C LEU A 121 7.74 -12.21 2.97
N GLN A 122 8.54 -11.20 2.61
CA GLN A 122 9.92 -11.42 2.14
C GLN A 122 10.89 -11.72 3.30
N ASN A 123 10.73 -11.02 4.43
CA ASN A 123 11.72 -11.03 5.51
C ASN A 123 11.30 -11.89 6.72
N ASN A 124 10.07 -12.40 6.74
CA ASN A 124 9.45 -13.04 7.91
C ASN A 124 9.56 -12.17 9.18
N SER A 125 9.52 -10.85 9.01
CA SER A 125 9.70 -9.88 10.08
C SER A 125 8.82 -8.65 9.95
N ILE A 126 8.41 -8.13 11.12
CA ILE A 126 7.77 -6.82 11.21
C ILE A 126 8.90 -5.78 11.14
N PRO A 127 8.87 -4.87 10.16
CA PRO A 127 9.84 -3.78 10.10
C PRO A 127 9.57 -2.75 11.20
N GLN A 128 10.63 -2.07 11.66
CA GLN A 128 10.46 -0.75 12.26
C GLN A 128 10.18 0.26 11.14
N GLU A 129 9.57 1.39 11.46
CA GLU A 129 9.21 2.40 10.44
C GLU A 129 10.39 2.77 9.54
N LYS A 130 11.54 3.09 10.15
CA LYS A 130 12.75 3.46 9.43
C LYS A 130 13.21 2.37 8.45
N ASP A 131 13.10 1.11 8.84
CA ASP A 131 13.52 -0.02 8.00
C ASP A 131 12.57 -0.19 6.81
N PHE A 132 11.28 0.00 7.03
CA PHE A 132 10.28 -0.04 5.97
C PHE A 132 10.46 1.12 4.97
N LEU A 133 10.66 2.35 5.46
CA LEU A 133 10.91 3.52 4.61
C LEU A 133 12.18 3.34 3.76
N ASN A 134 13.25 2.79 4.33
CA ASN A 134 14.46 2.47 3.56
C ASN A 134 14.18 1.41 2.50
N PHE A 135 13.50 0.32 2.87
CA PHE A 135 13.10 -0.73 1.94
C PHE A 135 12.28 -0.15 0.78
N GLU A 136 11.25 0.64 1.06
CA GLU A 136 10.41 1.20 0.02
C GLU A 136 11.22 2.14 -0.88
N LYS A 137 12.04 3.02 -0.30
CA LYS A 137 12.90 3.93 -1.04
C LYS A 137 13.85 3.19 -1.99
N GLU A 138 14.56 2.18 -1.49
CA GLU A 138 15.50 1.39 -2.30
C GLU A 138 14.77 0.67 -3.45
N ASN A 139 13.58 0.13 -3.20
CA ASN A 139 12.80 -0.51 -4.25
C ASN A 139 12.25 0.49 -5.28
N LYS A 140 11.81 1.69 -4.86
CA LYS A 140 11.42 2.79 -5.75
C LYS A 140 12.59 3.23 -6.65
N GLU A 141 13.78 3.41 -6.07
CA GLU A 141 15.00 3.74 -6.82
C GLU A 141 15.37 2.64 -7.83
N ASN A 142 15.25 1.38 -7.43
CA ASN A 142 15.45 0.24 -8.33
C ASN A 142 14.43 0.21 -9.47
N MET A 143 13.15 0.49 -9.22
CA MET A 143 12.11 0.58 -10.25
C MET A 143 12.44 1.67 -11.27
N ASN A 144 12.79 2.85 -10.79
CA ASN A 144 13.21 3.96 -11.64
C ASN A 144 14.43 3.58 -12.50
N SER A 145 15.40 2.87 -11.93
CA SER A 145 16.56 2.38 -12.68
C SER A 145 16.19 1.33 -13.73
N ILE A 146 15.26 0.41 -13.45
CA ILE A 146 14.81 -0.61 -14.41
C ILE A 146 14.18 0.02 -15.65
N PHE A 147 13.40 1.10 -15.47
CA PHE A 147 12.66 1.76 -16.56
C PHE A 147 13.35 3.03 -17.09
N ALA A 148 14.61 3.29 -16.72
CA ALA A 148 15.41 4.38 -17.26
C ALA A 148 15.92 4.06 -18.68
N CYS A 149 15.10 4.38 -19.69
CA CYS A 149 15.45 4.17 -21.10
C CYS A 149 16.59 5.10 -21.54
N PRO A 150 17.68 4.58 -22.12
CA PRO A 150 18.69 5.40 -22.80
C PRO A 150 18.11 6.12 -24.02
N GLU A 151 18.61 7.31 -24.35
CA GLU A 151 18.12 8.11 -25.49
C GLU A 151 18.31 7.42 -26.85
N GLU A 152 19.32 6.54 -26.96
CA GLU A 152 19.68 5.86 -28.21
C GLU A 152 18.90 4.54 -28.44
N GLU A 153 18.13 4.06 -27.46
CA GLU A 153 17.39 2.79 -27.57
C GLU A 153 15.93 3.01 -27.99
N GLU A 154 15.42 2.14 -28.86
CA GLU A 154 14.00 2.14 -29.20
C GLU A 154 13.16 1.79 -27.96
N TYR A 155 12.31 2.73 -27.55
CA TYR A 155 11.57 2.65 -26.28
C TYR A 155 10.75 1.37 -26.13
N ASN A 156 10.08 0.91 -27.20
CA ASN A 156 9.21 -0.28 -27.14
C ASN A 156 10.02 -1.55 -26.84
N ALA A 157 11.16 -1.71 -27.52
CA ALA A 157 12.07 -2.82 -27.31
C ALA A 157 12.72 -2.76 -25.92
N PHE A 158 13.11 -1.56 -25.48
CA PHE A 158 13.61 -1.33 -24.12
C PHE A 158 12.57 -1.71 -23.07
N PHE A 159 11.34 -1.20 -23.21
CA PHE A 159 10.24 -1.45 -22.26
C PHE A 159 10.00 -2.95 -22.09
N ASN A 160 9.95 -3.70 -23.19
CA ASN A 160 9.76 -5.14 -23.14
C ASN A 160 10.88 -5.87 -22.38
N LYS A 161 12.14 -5.44 -22.55
CA LYS A 161 13.29 -5.97 -21.78
C LYS A 161 13.22 -5.57 -20.30
N ALA A 162 12.89 -4.31 -20.01
CA ALA A 162 12.76 -3.77 -18.67
C ALA A 162 11.65 -4.52 -17.89
N PHE A 163 10.50 -4.73 -18.54
CA PHE A 163 9.39 -5.48 -17.96
C PHE A 163 9.76 -6.94 -17.71
N ALA A 164 10.46 -7.60 -18.63
CA ALA A 164 10.96 -8.95 -18.40
C ALA A 164 11.96 -9.02 -17.23
N LYS A 165 12.83 -8.00 -17.09
CA LYS A 165 13.75 -7.88 -15.95
C LYS A 165 12.98 -7.72 -14.63
N LEU A 166 11.96 -6.87 -14.61
CA LEU A 166 11.05 -6.69 -13.48
C LEU A 166 10.41 -8.02 -13.05
N LEU A 167 9.80 -8.75 -13.99
CA LEU A 167 9.16 -10.04 -13.72
C LEU A 167 10.11 -11.04 -13.05
N ASN A 168 11.34 -11.14 -13.55
CA ASN A 168 12.35 -12.05 -13.02
C ASN A 168 12.88 -11.60 -11.65
N GLN A 169 13.23 -10.31 -11.51
CA GLN A 169 13.86 -9.78 -10.30
C GLN A 169 12.95 -9.88 -9.08
N TYR A 170 11.64 -9.68 -9.26
CA TYR A 170 10.66 -9.70 -8.17
C TYR A 170 9.82 -10.99 -8.12
N SER A 171 10.22 -12.02 -8.89
CA SER A 171 9.54 -13.32 -8.94
C SER A 171 8.03 -13.17 -9.15
N ILE A 172 7.64 -12.35 -10.12
CA ILE A 172 6.24 -11.95 -10.32
C ILE A 172 5.42 -13.11 -10.87
N GLN A 173 4.32 -13.41 -10.17
CA GLN A 173 3.28 -14.35 -10.56
C GLN A 173 2.19 -13.60 -11.29
N THR A 174 2.15 -13.71 -12.62
CA THR A 174 1.25 -12.91 -13.45
C THR A 174 -0.20 -13.33 -13.32
N GLU A 175 -0.46 -14.60 -13.02
CA GLU A 175 -1.78 -15.11 -12.64
C GLU A 175 -2.33 -14.45 -11.35
N LYS A 176 -1.43 -14.01 -10.47
CA LYS A 176 -1.74 -13.23 -9.27
C LYS A 176 -1.57 -11.73 -9.47
N SER A 177 -1.26 -11.26 -10.67
CA SER A 177 -1.10 -9.82 -10.92
C SER A 177 -2.35 -9.27 -11.61
N ARG A 178 -2.63 -7.99 -11.37
CA ARG A 178 -3.79 -7.28 -11.92
C ARG A 178 -3.36 -6.00 -12.60
N MET A 179 -4.16 -5.54 -13.55
CA MET A 179 -4.01 -4.26 -14.21
C MET A 179 -5.33 -3.51 -14.25
N LYS A 180 -5.26 -2.18 -14.24
CA LYS A 180 -6.43 -1.31 -14.37
C LYS A 180 -6.04 -0.03 -15.10
N VAL A 181 -6.80 0.30 -16.14
CA VAL A 181 -6.68 1.58 -16.83
C VAL A 181 -7.33 2.67 -15.99
N LEU A 182 -6.65 3.79 -15.82
CA LEU A 182 -7.06 4.94 -15.01
C LEU A 182 -7.28 6.14 -15.94
N LYS A 183 -8.39 6.86 -15.75
CA LYS A 183 -8.70 8.05 -16.58
C LYS A 183 -7.88 9.25 -16.16
N ASN A 184 -7.53 9.30 -14.89
CA ASN A 184 -6.63 10.30 -14.33
C ASN A 184 -5.78 9.66 -13.23
N LEU A 185 -4.48 9.55 -13.47
CA LEU A 185 -3.53 9.01 -12.49
C LEU A 185 -3.55 9.79 -11.17
N GLU A 186 -3.70 11.11 -11.18
CA GLU A 186 -3.66 11.93 -9.96
C GLU A 186 -4.87 11.74 -9.05
N THR A 187 -6.05 11.49 -9.62
CA THR A 187 -7.31 11.42 -8.85
C THR A 187 -7.85 10.02 -8.69
N ASP A 188 -7.53 9.13 -9.63
CA ASP A 188 -8.03 7.75 -9.64
C ASP A 188 -7.03 6.78 -9.00
N ALA A 189 -5.75 7.17 -8.89
CA ALA A 189 -4.83 6.45 -8.02
C ALA A 189 -5.28 6.65 -6.58
N THR A 190 -5.52 5.54 -5.91
CA THR A 190 -5.85 5.54 -4.50
C THR A 190 -4.60 6.04 -3.76
N ASN A 191 -4.71 7.02 -2.87
CA ASN A 191 -3.61 7.34 -1.95
C ASN A 191 -3.38 6.08 -1.10
N LEU A 192 -2.34 5.33 -1.44
CA LEU A 192 -2.05 4.03 -0.83
C LEU A 192 -1.33 4.16 0.51
N HIS A 193 -0.73 5.32 0.79
CA HIS A 193 -0.09 5.62 2.07
C HIS A 193 -1.10 6.14 3.10
N SER A 194 -0.98 5.69 4.35
CA SER A 194 -1.72 6.23 5.48
C SER A 194 -1.26 7.65 5.82
N PHE A 195 -2.22 8.54 6.04
CA PHE A 195 -1.96 9.92 6.49
C PHE A 195 -1.57 10.01 7.97
N PHE A 196 -1.76 8.94 8.75
CA PHE A 196 -1.58 8.96 10.20
C PHE A 196 -0.18 8.54 10.65
N VAL A 197 0.62 7.90 9.79
CA VAL A 197 1.96 7.41 10.14
C VAL A 197 2.86 8.55 10.63
N ASP A 198 2.90 9.67 9.90
CA ASP A 198 3.70 10.84 10.28
C ASP A 198 3.27 11.44 11.64
N ASP A 199 1.97 11.46 11.90
CA ASP A 199 1.41 11.95 13.17
C ASP A 199 1.79 11.01 14.33
N LEU A 200 1.74 9.69 14.11
CA LEU A 200 2.14 8.68 15.09
C LEU A 200 3.65 8.70 15.37
N GLU A 201 4.47 8.91 14.33
CA GLU A 201 5.92 9.11 14.49
C GLU A 201 6.22 10.36 15.30
N LYS A 202 5.57 11.47 14.95
CA LYS A 202 5.69 12.73 15.71
C LYS A 202 5.25 12.53 17.16
N ALA A 203 4.19 11.75 17.39
CA ALA A 203 3.67 11.43 18.71
C ALA A 203 4.67 10.66 19.58
N LYS A 204 5.73 10.01 19.04
CA LYS A 204 6.79 9.41 19.88
C LYS A 204 7.59 10.45 20.65
N SER A 205 7.74 11.66 20.10
CA SER A 205 8.55 12.74 20.68
C SER A 205 7.78 13.72 21.58
N ILE A 206 6.45 13.81 21.45
CA ILE A 206 5.63 14.82 22.12
C ILE A 206 5.39 14.48 23.60
N LYS A 207 5.81 15.32 24.54
CA LYS A 207 5.43 15.16 25.95
C LYS A 207 4.17 15.96 26.26
N ALA A 208 3.02 15.30 26.20
CA ALA A 208 1.72 15.88 26.50
C ALA A 208 0.94 14.95 27.42
N ARG A 209 0.45 15.48 28.55
CA ARG A 209 -0.32 14.72 29.56
C ARG A 209 -1.49 13.96 28.94
N ASN A 210 -2.26 14.59 28.05
CA ASN A 210 -3.42 13.95 27.42
C ASN A 210 -3.03 12.70 26.61
N LEU A 211 -1.92 12.76 25.87
CA LEU A 211 -1.41 11.62 25.10
C LEU A 211 -0.91 10.52 26.04
N GLU A 212 -0.23 10.89 27.12
CA GLU A 212 0.24 9.94 28.13
C GLU A 212 -0.92 9.21 28.79
N CYS A 213 -1.96 9.94 29.24
CA CYS A 213 -3.16 9.34 29.82
C CYS A 213 -3.90 8.42 28.83
N TYR A 214 -3.98 8.82 27.54
CA TYR A 214 -4.59 8.00 26.50
C TYR A 214 -3.86 6.67 26.31
N LEU A 215 -2.53 6.71 26.19
CA LEU A 215 -1.71 5.52 25.96
C LEU A 215 -1.56 4.64 27.21
N SER A 216 -1.58 5.22 28.40
CA SER A 216 -1.50 4.48 29.66
C SER A 216 -2.85 3.88 30.09
N GLY A 217 -3.97 4.39 29.54
CA GLY A 217 -5.31 4.01 29.95
C GLY A 217 -5.70 4.59 31.32
N GLU A 218 -5.10 5.70 31.72
CA GLU A 218 -5.43 6.38 32.98
C GLU A 218 -6.88 6.86 32.98
N ASN A 219 -7.70 6.25 33.84
CA ASN A 219 -9.04 6.69 34.17
C ASN A 219 -8.97 7.72 35.32
N GLU A 220 -8.41 8.91 35.08
CA GLU A 220 -8.81 10.06 35.90
C GLU A 220 -10.32 10.30 35.73
N SER A 221 -10.95 11.04 36.65
CA SER A 221 -12.38 11.34 36.62
C SER A 221 -12.80 11.89 35.26
N ARG A 222 -13.37 11.02 34.41
CA ARG A 222 -13.77 11.35 33.04
C ARG A 222 -14.70 12.56 33.09
N ILE A 223 -14.33 13.62 32.37
CA ILE A 223 -15.16 14.82 32.26
C ILE A 223 -16.31 14.48 31.32
N ASN A 224 -17.54 14.63 31.79
CA ASN A 224 -18.74 14.43 30.98
C ASN A 224 -18.83 15.56 29.94
N LEU A 225 -18.62 15.28 28.65
CA LEU A 225 -18.66 16.28 27.57
C LEU A 225 -20.03 16.39 26.88
N ASN A 226 -21.08 15.81 27.47
CA ASN A 226 -22.38 15.75 26.83
C ASN A 226 -23.09 17.12 26.84
N SER A 227 -23.12 17.78 25.68
CA SER A 227 -23.75 19.09 25.48
C SER A 227 -25.22 19.01 25.02
N LYS A 228 -25.82 17.81 24.97
CA LYS A 228 -27.22 17.65 24.54
C LYS A 228 -28.17 17.94 25.70
N ALA A 229 -28.81 19.11 25.66
CA ALA A 229 -29.74 19.60 26.68
C ALA A 229 -30.89 18.63 27.04
N ASN A 230 -31.25 17.72 26.13
CA ASN A 230 -32.39 16.81 26.29
C ASN A 230 -31.99 15.43 26.87
N THR A 231 -30.75 15.27 27.33
CA THR A 231 -30.24 14.00 27.86
C THR A 231 -30.04 14.08 29.37
N GLN A 232 -30.19 12.96 30.09
CA GLN A 232 -30.04 12.92 31.54
C GLN A 232 -28.63 13.32 32.01
N ASP A 233 -27.62 13.07 31.18
CA ASP A 233 -26.23 13.40 31.48
C ASP A 233 -25.81 14.74 30.86
N PHE A 234 -26.71 15.70 30.64
CA PHE A 234 -26.33 17.00 30.10
C PHE A 234 -25.39 17.74 31.06
N ASN A 235 -24.21 18.15 30.56
CA ASN A 235 -23.26 18.97 31.30
C ASN A 235 -23.37 20.44 30.86
N PRO A 236 -23.99 21.31 31.67
CA PRO A 236 -24.17 22.74 31.32
C PRO A 236 -22.91 23.59 31.51
N GLY A 237 -21.83 23.03 32.06
CA GLY A 237 -20.58 23.74 32.34
C GLY A 237 -19.55 23.71 31.20
N ILE A 238 -19.93 23.23 30.02
CA ILE A 238 -19.12 23.16 28.79
C ILE A 238 -19.79 23.99 27.70
#